data_AF-D6SPY6-F1
#
_entry.id   AF-D6SPY6-F1
#
_cell.length_a   1.000
_cell.length_b   1.000
_cell.length_c   1.000
_cell.angle_alpha   90.00
_cell.angle_beta   90.00
_cell.angle_gamma   90.00
#
_symmetry.space_group_name_H-M   'P 1'
#
loop_
_entity.id
_entity.type
_entity.pdbx_description
1 polymer ?
#
loop_
_entity_poly.entity_id
_entity_poly.type
_entity_poly.pdbx_seq_one_letter_code
_entity_poly.pdbx_strand_id
1 'polypeptide(L)' 'MNTAMPQDPHFNKKYQQHLKCLKLGGLQPKTIDAYARAIRRIGNYFDGKVDDLSSEQLLDYFTKLLDTHSWSAVKLDL' A
#
# COMPACT_ATOMS: atom_id res chain seq x y z
N MET A 1 -4.09 -7.47 -8.45
CA MET A 1 -2.94 -6.56 -8.58
C MET A 1 -1.72 -7.16 -7.89
N ASN A 2 -0.52 -6.82 -8.34
CA ASN A 2 0.75 -7.34 -7.79
C ASN A 2 0.96 -6.87 -6.34
N THR A 3 1.39 -7.77 -5.45
CA THR A 3 1.69 -7.47 -4.03
C THR A 3 3.08 -7.93 -3.60
N ALA A 4 3.93 -8.30 -4.57
CA ALA A 4 5.35 -8.56 -4.34
C ALA A 4 6.06 -7.31 -3.84
N MET A 5 7.27 -7.43 -3.32
CA MET A 5 8.03 -6.25 -2.91
C MET A 5 8.50 -5.48 -4.15
N PRO A 6 8.20 -4.17 -4.28
CA PRO A 6 8.78 -3.34 -5.33
C PRO A 6 10.32 -3.34 -5.28
N GLN A 7 10.96 -3.17 -6.43
CA GLN A 7 12.43 -3.22 -6.53
C GLN A 7 13.10 -1.88 -6.18
N ASP A 8 12.33 -0.87 -5.78
CA ASP A 8 12.86 0.46 -5.44
C ASP A 8 13.45 0.49 -4.01
N PRO A 9 14.76 0.79 -3.84
CA PRO A 9 15.39 0.79 -2.53
C PRO A 9 14.83 1.83 -1.55
N HIS A 10 14.36 2.97 -2.08
CA HIS A 10 13.81 4.05 -1.27
C HIS A 10 12.43 3.68 -0.73
N PHE A 11 11.57 3.11 -1.57
CA PHE A 11 10.32 2.48 -1.17
C PHE A 11 10.57 1.39 -0.12
N ASN A 12 11.56 0.51 -0.33
CA ASN A 12 11.88 -0.55 0.62
C ASN A 12 12.24 -0.01 2.00
N LYS A 13 13.02 1.08 2.06
CA LYS A 13 13.35 1.75 3.32
C LYS A 13 12.11 2.30 4.01
N LYS A 14 11.24 3.01 3.29
CA LYS A 14 9.99 3.58 3.83
C LYS A 14 9.01 2.50 4.26
N TYR A 15 8.90 1.42 3.51
CA TYR A 15 8.11 0.24 3.86
C TYR A 15 8.55 -0.37 5.21
N GLN A 16 9.86 -0.53 5.43
CA GLN A 16 10.36 -1.03 6.72
C GLN A 16 10.07 -0.07 7.88
N GLN A 17 10.13 1.24 7.66
CA GLN A 17 9.72 2.23 8.66
C GLN A 17 8.22 2.13 8.97
N HIS A 18 7.39 2.00 7.94
CA HIS A 18 5.94 1.82 8.08
C HIS A 18 5.61 0.58 8.94
N LEU A 19 6.23 -0.57 8.67
CA LEU A 19 6.05 -1.78 9.47
C LEU A 19 6.40 -1.58 10.96
N LYS A 20 7.50 -0.86 11.24
CA LYS A 20 7.88 -0.52 12.61
C LYS A 20 6.84 0.37 13.29
N CYS A 21 6.34 1.38 12.59
CA CYS A 21 5.28 2.26 13.09
C CYS A 21 4.00 1.49 13.42
N LEU A 22 3.54 0.60 12.53
CA LEU A 22 2.35 -0.23 12.78
C LEU A 22 2.52 -1.12 14.02
N LYS A 23 3.71 -1.71 14.20
CA LYS A 23 4.03 -2.52 15.37
C LYS A 23 4.05 -1.70 16.65
N LEU A 24 4.66 -0.51 16.62
CA LEU A 24 4.69 0.40 17.77
C LEU A 24 3.29 0.93 18.13
N GLY A 25 2.40 1.05 17.14
CA GLY A 25 0.99 1.39 17.35
C GLY A 25 0.15 0.28 17.99
N GLY A 26 0.73 -0.88 18.31
CA GLY A 26 0.04 -1.98 18.99
C GLY A 26 -0.99 -2.72 18.11
N LEU A 27 -0.89 -2.62 16.79
CA LEU A 27 -1.80 -3.29 15.88
C LEU A 27 -1.61 -4.81 15.90
N GLN A 28 -2.72 -5.55 15.76
CA GLN A 28 -2.68 -7.01 15.68
C GLN A 28 -1.91 -7.49 14.44
N PRO A 29 -1.22 -8.65 14.49
CA PRO A 29 -0.45 -9.17 13.35
C PRO A 29 -1.23 -9.24 12.04
N LYS A 30 -2.47 -9.75 12.06
CA LYS A 30 -3.35 -9.81 10.88
C LYS A 30 -3.64 -8.43 10.26
N THR A 31 -3.69 -7.40 11.10
CA THR A 31 -3.93 -6.02 10.68
C THR A 31 -2.67 -5.45 10.04
N ILE A 32 -1.50 -5.69 10.65
CA ILE A 32 -0.21 -5.32 10.07
C ILE A 32 -0.03 -5.98 8.71
N ASP A 33 -0.35 -7.27 8.56
CA ASP A 33 -0.23 -7.99 7.30
C ASP A 33 -1.16 -7.43 6.20
N ALA A 34 -2.36 -6.99 6.59
CA ALA A 34 -3.31 -6.36 5.68
C ALA A 34 -2.77 -5.01 5.16
N TYR A 35 -2.32 -4.12 6.05
CA TYR A 35 -1.72 -2.83 5.67
C TYR A 35 -0.40 -3.01 4.90
N ALA A 36 0.43 -3.98 5.29
CA ALA A 36 1.66 -4.28 4.58
C ALA A 36 1.39 -4.72 3.13
N ARG A 37 0.33 -5.50 2.91
CA ARG A 37 -0.09 -5.93 1.57
C ARG A 37 -0.64 -4.76 0.76
N ALA A 38 -1.44 -3.90 1.38
CA ALA A 38 -1.96 -2.66 0.79
C ALA A 38 -0.82 -1.77 0.28
N ILE A 39 0.17 -1.48 1.13
CA ILE A 39 1.34 -0.67 0.77
C ILE A 39 2.13 -1.29 -0.37
N ARG A 40 2.37 -2.61 -0.37
CA ARG A 40 3.03 -3.25 -1.52
C ARG A 40 2.21 -3.16 -2.80
N ARG A 41 0.88 -3.23 -2.72
CA ARG A 41 0.00 -3.11 -3.89
C ARG A 41 0.09 -1.74 -4.55
N ILE A 42 -0.10 -0.67 -3.76
CA ILE A 42 0.05 0.70 -4.27
C ILE A 42 1.49 0.96 -4.74
N GLY A 43 2.49 0.42 -4.03
CA GLY A 43 3.88 0.48 -4.44
C GLY A 43 4.14 -0.17 -5.80
N ASN A 44 3.57 -1.34 -6.10
CA ASN A 44 3.71 -1.95 -7.43
C ASN A 44 2.97 -1.17 -8.51
N TYR A 45 1.86 -0.51 -8.19
CA TYR A 45 1.10 0.27 -9.16
C TYR A 45 1.86 1.53 -9.63
N PHE A 46 2.64 2.14 -8.73
CA PHE A 46 3.42 3.35 -9.00
C PHE A 46 4.93 3.12 -9.08
N ASP A 47 5.38 1.88 -9.36
CA ASP A 47 6.80 1.53 -9.48
C ASP A 47 7.67 1.98 -8.28
N GLY A 48 7.11 1.90 -7.07
CA GLY A 48 7.74 2.32 -5.81
C GLY A 48 7.68 3.81 -5.52
N LYS A 49 7.21 4.64 -6.46
CA LYS A 49 7.17 6.12 -6.33
C LYS A 49 5.84 6.57 -5.71
N VAL A 50 5.72 6.44 -4.39
CA VAL A 50 4.48 6.75 -3.63
C VAL A 50 4.56 8.06 -2.84
N ASP A 51 5.62 8.84 -3.02
CA ASP A 51 5.92 10.00 -2.18
C ASP A 51 5.19 11.28 -2.58
N ASP A 52 4.82 11.40 -3.86
CA ASP A 52 4.26 12.62 -4.45
C ASP A 52 3.15 12.23 -5.43
N LEU A 53 2.15 11.50 -4.93
CA LEU A 53 1.00 11.07 -5.70
C LEU A 53 -0.03 12.20 -5.76
N SER A 54 -0.48 12.55 -6.96
CA SER A 54 -1.55 13.51 -7.15
C SER A 54 -2.91 12.90 -6.82
N SER A 55 -3.89 13.75 -6.47
CA SER A 55 -5.27 13.31 -6.24
C SER A 55 -5.87 12.60 -7.46
N GLU A 56 -5.50 13.00 -8.68
CA GLU A 56 -5.95 12.33 -9.91
C GLU A 56 -5.36 10.93 -10.05
N GLN A 57 -4.08 10.75 -9.74
CA GLN A 57 -3.43 9.44 -9.73
C GLN A 57 -4.08 8.49 -8.70
N LEU A 58 -4.38 9.01 -7.51
CA LEU A 58 -5.07 8.24 -6.47
C LEU A 58 -6.50 7.89 -6.90
N LEU A 59 -7.23 8.82 -7.52
CA LEU A 59 -8.58 8.58 -8.03
C LEU A 59 -8.61 7.46 -9.08
N ASP A 60 -7.69 7.49 -10.05
CA ASP A 60 -7.56 6.45 -11.06
C ASP A 60 -7.18 5.10 -10.43
N TYR A 61 -6.23 5.10 -9.49
CA TYR A 61 -5.81 3.90 -8.75
C TYR A 61 -6.98 3.25 -8.01
N PHE A 62 -7.73 4.01 -7.21
CA PHE A 62 -8.83 3.48 -6.41
C PHE A 62 -10.02 3.03 -7.27
N THR A 63 -10.29 3.74 -8.37
CA THR A 63 -11.32 3.32 -9.35
C THR A 63 -10.97 1.95 -9.93
N LYS A 64 -9.75 1.78 -10.43
CA LYS A 64 -9.27 0.48 -10.97
C LYS A 64 -9.20 -0.61 -9.91
N LEU A 65 -8.86 -0.25 -8.68
CA LEU A 65 -8.82 -1.21 -7.57
C LEU A 65 -10.23 -1.71 -7.25
N LEU A 66 -11.23 -0.82 -7.27
CA LEU A 66 -12.63 -1.15 -7.05
C LEU A 66 -13.21 -2.09 -8.12
N ASP A 67 -12.78 -1.96 -9.38
CA ASP A 67 -13.20 -2.86 -10.46
C ASP A 67 -12.78 -4.32 -10.23
N THR A 68 -11.76 -4.54 -9.40
CA THR A 68 -11.14 -5.88 -9.22
C THR A 68 -11.19 -6.40 -7.78
N HIS A 69 -11.55 -5.57 -6.80
CA HIS A 69 -11.55 -5.92 -5.38
C HIS A 69 -12.80 -5.40 -4.66
N SER A 70 -13.14 -6.03 -3.54
CA SER A 70 -14.25 -5.57 -2.70
C SER A 70 -13.94 -4.21 -2.05
N TRP A 71 -14.99 -3.47 -1.70
CA TRP A 71 -14.85 -2.20 -0.98
C TRP A 71 -14.02 -2.32 0.30
N SER A 72 -14.17 -3.42 1.05
CA SER A 72 -13.36 -3.66 2.25
C SER A 72 -11.86 -3.78 1.95
N ALA A 73 -11.50 -4.30 0.77
CA ALA A 73 -10.10 -4.37 0.34
C ALA A 73 -9.58 -3.03 -0.18
N VAL A 74 -10.42 -2.24 -0.87
CA VAL A 74 -10.10 -0.86 -1.28
C VAL A 74 -9.85 0.02 -0.06
N LYS A 75 -10.68 -0.12 0.97
CA LYS A 75 -10.56 0.62 2.24
C LYS A 75 -9.24 0.37 2.99
N LEU A 76 -8.55 -0.75 2.75
CA LEU A 76 -7.24 -1.00 3.35
C LEU A 76 -6.11 -0.19 2.70
N ASP A 77 -6.33 0.30 1.47
CA ASP A 77 -5.35 1.06 0.69
C ASP A 77 -5.58 2.58 0.79
N LEU A 78 -6.75 2.99 1.30
CA LEU A 78 -7.14 4.35 1.64
C LEU A 78 -6.49 4.79 2.96
#